data_AF-X0XPF4-F1
#
_entry.id   AF-X0XPF4-F1
#
_cell.length_a   1.000
_cell.length_b   1.000
_cell.length_c   1.000
_cell.angle_alpha   90.00
_cell.angle_beta   90.00
_cell.angle_gamma   90.00
#
_symmetry.space_group_name_H-M   'P 1'
#
loop_
_entity.id
_entity.type
_entity.pdbx_description
1 polymer ?
#
loop_
_entity_poly.entity_id
_entity_poly.type
_entity_poly.pdbx_seq_one_letter_code
_entity_poly.pdbx_strand_id
1 'polypeptide(L)'
;HGSGFTQEFEDPEGKFAFTFSSTQNYSQVTGEPYATIDEFINMPYKVKTVIIDGLEGRQPLPRAGSENINSVIFFSKDSEVIYTLDLKTGNTALDTPETDVEEGQRLFNQILSTFKFLDQEQTSDTADWKTYQGETSDGVKFTFKYPLKYSWQNSPFHYCLGQETKVSVFAVPSNCMKIDIVNQQTASFLKSQISNEPDFIAGYRVIKDNQTESGEGLVTYTVLFCNEKDEPFFGLVAHFGSEMNSATRNFLV
;
A
#
# COMPACT_ATOMS: atom_id res chain seq x y z
N HIS A 1 -16.93 8.11 5.87
CA HIS A 1 -16.32 6.84 5.42
C HIS A 1 -15.03 7.21 4.74
N GLY A 2 -13.90 6.85 5.37
CA GLY A 2 -12.60 7.44 5.04
C GLY A 2 -11.84 6.67 3.99
N SER A 3 -11.56 7.33 2.87
CA SER A 3 -10.56 6.89 1.91
C SER A 3 -9.18 6.93 2.56
N GLY A 4 -8.50 5.78 2.60
CA GLY A 4 -7.10 5.69 3.05
C GLY A 4 -6.14 5.53 1.86
N PHE A 5 -4.85 5.70 2.13
CA PHE A 5 -3.78 5.41 1.19
C PHE A 5 -2.91 4.27 1.74
N THR A 6 -2.36 3.44 0.86
CA THR A 6 -1.36 2.44 1.24
C THR A 6 -0.37 2.26 0.10
N GLN A 7 0.91 2.33 0.43
CA GLN A 7 2.03 2.12 -0.47
C GLN A 7 2.99 1.11 0.14
N GLU A 8 3.34 0.09 -0.62
CA GLU A 8 4.28 -0.95 -0.22
C GLU A 8 5.56 -0.90 -1.07
N PHE A 9 6.67 -1.25 -0.44
CA PHE A 9 8.01 -1.31 -1.02
C PHE A 9 8.68 -2.60 -0.56
N GLU A 10 8.94 -3.50 -1.49
CA GLU A 10 9.66 -4.74 -1.22
C GLU A 10 11.10 -4.64 -1.71
N ASP A 11 12.03 -5.24 -0.97
CA ASP A 11 13.37 -5.45 -1.49
C ASP A 11 13.37 -6.57 -2.56
N PRO A 12 14.36 -6.63 -3.46
CA PRO A 12 14.36 -7.59 -4.55
C PRO A 12 14.35 -9.06 -4.12
N GLU A 13 14.80 -9.35 -2.89
CA GLU A 13 14.87 -10.70 -2.33
C GLU A 13 13.57 -11.07 -1.57
N GLY A 14 12.62 -10.13 -1.42
CA GLY A 14 11.38 -10.33 -0.65
C GLY A 14 11.63 -10.54 0.86
N LYS A 15 12.80 -10.15 1.33
CA LYS A 15 13.23 -10.23 2.73
C LYS A 15 12.63 -9.10 3.57
N PHE A 16 12.41 -7.93 2.99
CA PHE A 16 11.92 -6.75 3.67
C PHE A 16 10.75 -6.15 2.88
N ALA A 17 9.63 -5.93 3.56
CA ALA A 17 8.48 -5.22 3.03
C ALA A 17 8.20 -4.01 3.92
N PHE A 18 8.37 -2.81 3.35
CA PHE A 18 8.04 -1.54 3.99
C PHE A 18 6.68 -1.06 3.50
N THR A 19 5.79 -0.71 4.42
CA THR A 19 4.45 -0.21 4.11
C THR A 19 4.27 1.17 4.74
N PHE A 20 3.84 2.14 3.94
CA PHE A 20 3.33 3.41 4.40
C PHE A 20 1.83 3.47 4.13
N SER A 21 1.03 3.72 5.16
CA SER A 21 -0.41 3.85 5.03
C SER A 21 -0.95 5.07 5.77
N SER A 22 -2.10 5.55 5.30
CA SER A 22 -2.87 6.60 5.93
C SER A 22 -4.32 6.19 6.07
N THR A 23 -4.94 6.58 7.18
CA THR A 23 -6.37 6.38 7.46
C THR A 23 -6.94 7.64 8.08
N GLN A 24 -8.22 7.94 7.87
CA GLN A 24 -8.85 9.07 8.54
C GLN A 24 -8.90 8.84 10.06
N ASN A 25 -8.63 9.90 10.82
CA ASN A 25 -8.78 9.89 12.27
C ASN A 25 -10.26 9.88 12.65
N TYR A 26 -10.85 8.69 12.75
CA TYR A 26 -12.26 8.51 13.07
C TYR A 26 -12.48 7.24 13.90
N SER A 27 -13.09 7.41 15.08
CA SER A 27 -13.50 6.28 15.92
C SER A 27 -14.92 5.85 15.55
N GLN A 28 -15.07 4.59 15.12
CA GLN A 28 -16.38 4.00 14.89
C GLN A 28 -17.18 3.79 16.20
N VAL A 29 -16.49 3.78 17.35
CA VAL A 29 -17.12 3.55 18.66
C VAL A 29 -17.74 4.84 19.20
N THR A 30 -17.03 5.97 19.10
CA THR A 30 -17.49 7.26 19.63
C THR A 30 -18.16 8.13 18.57
N GLY A 31 -17.91 7.88 17.28
CA GLY A 31 -18.35 8.75 16.18
C GLY A 31 -17.52 10.03 16.03
N GLU A 32 -16.44 10.16 16.80
CA GLU A 32 -15.58 11.34 16.85
C GLU A 32 -14.12 10.96 16.50
N PRO A 33 -13.28 11.92 16.08
CA PRO A 33 -11.83 11.68 15.95
C PRO A 33 -11.19 11.28 17.29
N TYR A 34 -10.15 10.45 17.24
CA TYR A 34 -9.33 10.16 18.41
C TYR A 34 -8.57 11.42 18.82
N ALA A 35 -8.57 11.74 20.12
CA ALA A 35 -7.89 12.92 20.64
C ALA A 35 -6.37 12.73 20.75
N THR A 36 -5.92 11.48 20.91
CA THR A 36 -4.50 11.13 21.06
C THR A 36 -4.17 9.82 20.36
N ILE A 37 -2.89 9.62 19.99
CA ILE A 37 -2.44 8.32 19.45
C ILE A 37 -2.63 7.21 20.49
N ASP A 38 -2.45 7.50 21.78
CA ASP A 38 -2.63 6.51 22.85
C ASP A 38 -4.09 5.99 22.91
N GLU A 39 -5.07 6.87 22.65
CA GLU A 39 -6.47 6.49 22.51
C GLU A 39 -6.71 5.61 21.28
N PHE A 40 -6.11 5.98 20.14
CA PHE A 40 -6.22 5.22 18.89
C PHE A 40 -5.64 3.80 19.01
N ILE A 41 -4.40 3.68 19.51
CA ILE A 41 -3.74 2.37 19.63
C ILE A 41 -4.36 1.51 20.73
N ASN A 42 -4.97 2.14 21.74
CA ASN A 42 -5.65 1.52 22.87
C ASN A 42 -4.85 0.34 23.49
N MET A 43 -3.54 0.52 23.67
CA MET A 43 -2.67 -0.52 24.21
C MET A 43 -2.60 -0.40 25.74
N PRO A 44 -2.76 -1.51 26.49
CA PRO A 44 -2.76 -1.48 27.96
C PRO A 44 -1.34 -1.33 28.55
N TYR A 45 -0.31 -1.23 27.72
CA TYR A 45 1.09 -1.13 28.11
C TYR A 45 1.75 0.10 27.49
N LYS A 46 2.84 0.56 28.11
CA LYS A 46 3.61 1.69 27.60
C LYS A 46 4.25 1.30 26.26
N VAL A 47 3.95 2.07 25.24
CA VAL A 47 4.64 2.04 23.95
C VAL A 47 5.72 3.13 23.94
N LYS A 48 6.73 2.98 23.08
CA LYS A 48 7.83 3.94 23.00
C LYS A 48 7.39 5.19 22.24
N THR A 49 7.66 6.37 22.78
CA THR A 49 7.47 7.63 22.05
C THR A 49 8.60 7.82 21.05
N VAL A 50 8.25 8.25 19.83
CA VAL A 50 9.20 8.59 18.76
C VAL A 50 8.84 9.94 18.15
N ILE A 51 9.81 10.65 17.57
CA ILE A 51 9.57 11.91 16.85
C ILE A 51 9.84 11.66 15.38
N ILE A 52 8.80 11.80 14.54
CA ILE A 52 8.86 11.65 13.09
C ILE A 52 8.60 13.03 12.48
N ASP A 53 9.65 13.62 11.92
CA ASP A 53 9.59 14.96 11.34
C ASP A 53 8.97 16.05 12.22
N GLY A 54 9.29 16.01 13.53
CA GLY A 54 8.74 16.93 14.52
C GLY A 54 7.34 16.57 15.04
N LEU A 55 6.70 15.55 14.47
CA LEU A 55 5.45 15.00 14.96
C LEU A 55 5.72 13.90 15.98
N GLU A 56 4.96 13.91 17.08
CA GLU A 56 5.03 12.87 18.08
C GLU A 56 4.29 11.61 17.61
N GLY A 57 4.95 10.46 17.68
CA GLY A 57 4.40 9.16 17.33
C GLY A 57 4.57 8.13 18.44
N ARG A 58 4.04 6.94 18.19
CA ARG A 58 4.13 5.76 19.04
C ARG A 58 4.73 4.62 18.25
N GLN A 59 5.74 3.97 18.84
CA GLN A 59 6.36 2.75 18.36
C GLN A 59 5.94 1.62 19.30
N PRO A 60 4.93 0.81 18.93
CA PRO A 60 4.62 -0.41 19.67
C PRO A 60 5.85 -1.31 19.72
N LEU A 61 6.12 -1.86 20.90
CA LEU A 61 7.15 -2.90 21.01
C LEU A 61 6.64 -4.16 20.32
N PRO A 62 7.51 -4.91 19.62
CA PRO A 62 7.12 -6.18 19.04
C PRO A 62 6.53 -7.11 20.10
N ARG A 63 5.41 -7.75 19.77
CA ARG A 63 4.82 -8.79 20.62
C ARG A 63 5.53 -10.11 20.37
N ALA A 64 5.44 -11.02 21.33
CA ALA A 64 5.90 -12.39 21.13
C ALA A 64 5.21 -13.00 19.89
N GLY A 65 5.98 -13.49 18.93
CA GLY A 65 5.49 -13.98 17.64
C GLY A 65 5.25 -12.89 16.58
N SER A 66 5.69 -11.66 16.81
CA SER A 66 5.67 -10.54 15.85
C SER A 66 6.95 -9.72 15.91
N GLU A 67 8.04 -10.32 16.38
CA GLU A 67 9.37 -9.72 16.50
C GLU A 67 9.88 -9.20 15.15
N ASN A 68 9.42 -9.81 14.06
CA ASN A 68 9.79 -9.46 12.69
C ASN A 68 9.04 -8.25 12.11
N ILE A 69 8.16 -7.60 12.88
CA ILE A 69 7.39 -6.42 12.44
C ILE A 69 7.78 -5.22 13.30
N ASN A 70 8.19 -4.15 12.61
CA ASN A 70 8.45 -2.85 13.20
C ASN A 70 7.36 -1.88 12.76
N SER A 71 6.83 -1.07 13.68
CA SER A 71 5.73 -0.15 13.38
C SER A 71 5.90 1.20 14.08
N VAL A 72 5.51 2.27 13.41
CA VAL A 72 5.34 3.61 13.98
C VAL A 72 4.01 4.21 13.52
N ILE A 73 3.24 4.71 14.48
CA ILE A 73 1.92 5.30 14.29
C ILE A 73 1.95 6.74 14.79
N PHE A 74 1.45 7.68 14.01
CA PHE A 74 1.43 9.10 14.36
C PHE A 74 0.32 9.85 13.60
N PHE A 75 -0.07 11.01 14.12
CA PHE A 75 -1.09 11.85 13.47
C PHE A 75 -0.45 12.76 12.43
N SER A 76 -1.24 13.15 11.44
CA SER A 76 -0.97 14.35 10.65
C SER A 76 -0.96 15.59 11.56
N LYS A 77 -0.41 16.69 11.04
CA LYS A 77 -0.27 17.95 11.79
C LYS A 77 -1.60 18.53 12.28
N ASP A 78 -2.65 18.36 11.50
CA ASP A 78 -4.04 18.75 11.81
C ASP A 78 -4.81 17.68 12.59
N SER A 79 -4.21 16.51 12.82
CA SER A 79 -4.84 15.34 13.44
C SER A 79 -6.05 14.79 12.69
N GLU A 80 -6.22 15.10 11.40
CA GLU A 80 -7.30 14.54 10.59
C GLU A 80 -6.98 13.15 10.03
N VAL A 81 -5.69 12.80 9.96
CA VAL A 81 -5.18 11.56 9.38
C VAL A 81 -4.24 10.85 10.36
N ILE A 82 -4.30 9.52 10.36
CA ILE A 82 -3.42 8.64 11.10
C ILE A 82 -2.50 7.96 10.10
N TYR A 83 -1.20 8.19 10.25
CA TYR A 83 -0.16 7.55 9.46
C TYR A 83 0.40 6.33 10.19
N THR A 84 0.65 5.26 9.43
CA THR A 84 1.33 4.06 9.91
C THR A 84 2.48 3.73 8.97
N LEU A 85 3.68 3.57 9.54
CA LEU A 85 4.89 3.10 8.87
C LEU A 85 5.23 1.72 9.44
N ASP A 86 5.20 0.69 8.60
CA ASP A 86 5.52 -0.67 8.99
C ASP A 86 6.71 -1.19 8.18
N LEU A 87 7.59 -1.97 8.83
CA LEU A 87 8.58 -2.79 8.15
C LEU A 87 8.47 -4.23 8.65
N LYS A 88 8.09 -5.11 7.75
CA LYS A 88 8.08 -6.56 7.95
C LYS A 88 9.38 -7.16 7.43
N THR A 89 9.97 -8.05 8.22
CA THR A 89 11.12 -8.87 7.83
C THR A 89 10.69 -10.32 7.67
N GLY A 90 10.98 -10.92 6.52
CA GLY A 90 10.57 -12.28 6.17
C GLY A 90 9.05 -12.48 6.17
N ASN A 91 8.64 -13.74 6.16
CA ASN A 91 7.21 -14.10 6.06
C ASN A 91 6.51 -14.21 7.42
N THR A 92 7.18 -14.83 8.40
CA THR A 92 6.66 -15.10 9.74
C THR A 92 7.76 -14.89 10.78
N ALA A 93 7.41 -14.57 12.02
CA ALA A 93 8.40 -14.44 13.09
C ALA A 93 9.14 -15.76 13.39
N LEU A 94 8.48 -16.92 13.19
CA LEU A 94 9.04 -18.23 13.50
C LEU A 94 10.10 -18.69 12.47
N ASP A 95 9.91 -18.30 11.21
CA ASP A 95 10.78 -18.73 10.10
C ASP A 95 11.83 -17.69 9.73
N THR A 96 11.80 -16.52 10.38
CA THR A 96 12.75 -15.43 10.12
C THR A 96 13.94 -15.54 11.07
N PRO A 97 15.18 -15.67 10.57
CA PRO A 97 16.37 -15.67 11.42
C PRO A 97 16.45 -14.42 12.30
N GLU A 98 16.88 -14.58 13.56
CA GLU A 98 17.05 -13.47 14.50
C GLU A 98 17.97 -12.36 13.94
N THR A 99 19.02 -12.75 13.21
CA THR A 99 19.93 -11.83 12.53
C THR A 99 19.23 -10.94 11.51
N ASP A 100 18.21 -11.48 10.83
CA ASP A 100 17.43 -10.75 9.84
C ASP A 100 16.47 -9.79 10.53
N VAL A 101 15.85 -10.21 11.64
CA VAL A 101 15.01 -9.35 12.48
C VAL A 101 15.81 -8.15 12.99
N GLU A 102 17.05 -8.36 13.47
CA GLU A 102 17.93 -7.28 13.88
C GLU A 102 18.29 -6.34 12.73
N GLU A 103 18.58 -6.90 11.54
CA GLU A 103 18.84 -6.12 10.33
C GLU A 103 17.63 -5.26 9.96
N GLY A 104 16.42 -5.84 9.97
CA GLY A 104 15.16 -5.13 9.72
C GLY A 104 14.94 -4.01 10.72
N GLN A 105 15.17 -4.24 12.01
CA GLN A 105 15.06 -3.20 13.03
C GLN A 105 16.02 -2.02 12.77
N ARG A 106 17.26 -2.31 12.34
CA ARG A 106 18.25 -1.26 11.98
C ARG A 106 17.81 -0.50 10.73
N LEU A 107 17.36 -1.21 9.70
CA LEU A 107 16.86 -0.62 8.46
C LEU A 107 15.66 0.30 8.74
N PHE A 108 14.69 -0.16 9.54
CA PHE A 108 13.53 0.64 9.88
C PHE A 108 13.91 1.94 10.60
N ASN A 109 14.84 1.88 11.56
CA ASN A 109 15.33 3.07 12.24
C ASN A 109 16.03 4.06 11.28
N GLN A 110 16.69 3.57 10.23
CA GLN A 110 17.28 4.41 9.18
C GLN A 110 16.20 5.03 8.28
N ILE A 111 15.14 4.29 7.93
CA ILE A 111 14.00 4.83 7.18
C ILE A 111 13.37 5.96 7.99
N LEU A 112 13.06 5.73 9.27
CA LEU A 112 12.46 6.73 10.16
C LEU A 112 13.32 7.99 10.30
N SER A 113 14.66 7.87 10.32
CA SER A 113 15.55 9.03 10.46
C SER A 113 15.59 9.91 9.20
N THR A 114 15.16 9.39 8.05
CA THR A 114 15.12 10.11 6.78
C THR A 114 13.70 10.47 6.32
N PHE A 115 12.67 9.96 7.00
CA PHE A 115 11.28 10.25 6.66
C PHE A 115 10.96 11.73 6.92
N LYS A 116 10.39 12.38 5.90
CA LYS A 116 10.07 13.82 5.91
C LYS A 116 8.81 14.13 5.11
N PHE A 117 8.05 15.11 5.57
CA PHE A 117 7.02 15.74 4.76
C PHE A 117 7.65 16.80 3.84
N LEU A 118 7.18 16.88 2.59
CA LEU A 118 7.77 17.73 1.54
C LEU A 118 7.40 19.22 1.67
N ASP A 119 6.70 19.61 2.73
CA ASP A 119 6.50 21.01 3.12
C ASP A 119 7.75 21.61 3.82
N GLN A 120 8.81 20.81 4.03
CA GLN A 120 10.06 21.23 4.65
C GLN A 120 11.27 20.93 3.73
N GLU A 121 11.89 21.96 3.17
CA GLU A 121 13.17 21.81 2.47
C GLU A 121 14.32 21.64 3.49
N GLN A 122 14.89 20.44 3.57
CA GLN A 122 16.17 20.21 4.26
C GLN A 122 17.04 19.19 3.53
N THR A 123 18.35 19.46 3.50
CA THR A 123 19.39 18.59 2.96
C THR A 123 19.79 17.53 4.00
N SER A 124 19.76 16.24 3.64
CA SER A 124 20.23 15.13 4.50
C SER A 124 21.43 14.39 3.89
N ASP A 125 22.35 14.00 4.77
CA ASP A 125 23.68 13.45 4.47
C ASP A 125 23.64 11.93 4.22
N THR A 126 22.90 11.52 3.19
CA THR A 126 22.85 10.14 2.68
C THR A 126 23.07 10.17 1.16
N ALA A 127 24.27 10.58 0.76
CA ALA A 127 24.61 10.90 -0.63
C ALA A 127 24.40 9.73 -1.61
N ASP A 128 24.48 8.48 -1.14
CA ASP A 128 24.38 7.27 -1.97
C ASP A 128 22.99 6.59 -1.92
N TRP A 129 21.98 7.21 -1.32
CA TRP A 129 20.63 6.63 -1.25
C TRP A 129 19.73 7.20 -2.32
N LYS A 130 18.77 6.40 -2.82
CA LYS A 130 17.71 6.90 -3.69
C LYS A 130 16.69 7.65 -2.85
N THR A 131 16.13 8.72 -3.41
CA THR A 131 15.04 9.47 -2.80
C THR A 131 13.73 9.03 -3.45
N TYR A 132 12.77 8.57 -2.64
CA TYR A 132 11.39 8.40 -3.06
C TYR A 132 10.62 9.69 -2.78
N GLN A 133 9.80 10.12 -3.73
CA GLN A 133 8.83 11.19 -3.54
C GLN A 133 7.45 10.63 -3.85
N GLY A 134 6.51 10.81 -2.92
CA GLY A 134 5.14 10.36 -3.07
C GLY A 134 4.15 11.45 -2.66
N GLU A 135 2.89 11.23 -3.02
CA GLU A 135 1.76 12.08 -2.64
C GLU A 135 0.63 11.15 -2.20
N THR A 136 0.06 11.40 -1.02
CA THR A 136 -1.09 10.65 -0.51
C THR A 136 -2.38 11.09 -1.22
N SER A 137 -3.47 10.34 -1.05
CA SER A 137 -4.77 10.67 -1.67
C SER A 137 -5.35 12.02 -1.26
N ASP A 138 -4.96 12.53 -0.09
CA ASP A 138 -5.30 13.84 0.46
C ASP A 138 -4.32 14.95 0.05
N GLY A 139 -3.37 14.67 -0.85
CA GLY A 139 -2.43 15.65 -1.42
C GLY A 139 -1.21 15.93 -0.54
N VAL A 140 -0.97 15.13 0.52
CA VAL A 140 0.21 15.28 1.36
C VAL A 140 1.41 14.67 0.64
N LYS A 141 2.37 15.53 0.33
CA LYS A 141 3.62 15.14 -0.31
C LYS A 141 4.63 14.70 0.75
N PHE A 142 5.29 13.58 0.51
CA PHE A 142 6.28 13.02 1.43
C PHE A 142 7.50 12.51 0.68
N THR A 143 8.61 12.43 1.41
CA THR A 143 9.87 11.90 0.92
C THR A 143 10.54 11.03 1.96
N PHE A 144 11.20 9.99 1.50
CA PHE A 144 12.11 9.21 2.31
C PHE A 144 13.21 8.67 1.43
N LYS A 145 14.33 8.29 2.04
CA LYS A 145 15.44 7.71 1.31
C LYS A 145 15.50 6.22 1.54
N TYR A 146 15.96 5.49 0.53
CA TYR A 146 16.09 4.03 0.57
C TYR A 146 17.38 3.56 -0.13
N PRO A 147 17.93 2.39 0.23
CA PRO A 147 19.20 1.94 -0.34
C PRO A 147 19.12 1.66 -1.86
N LEU A 148 20.21 1.95 -2.60
CA LEU A 148 20.31 1.81 -4.06
C LEU A 148 19.83 0.46 -4.62
N LYS A 149 20.11 -0.63 -3.89
CA LYS A 149 19.79 -2.00 -4.30
C LYS A 149 18.29 -2.31 -4.31
N TYR A 150 17.47 -1.48 -3.65
CA TYR A 150 16.03 -1.68 -3.62
C TYR A 150 15.46 -1.18 -4.95
N SER A 151 14.65 -2.01 -5.57
CA SER A 151 13.86 -1.66 -6.74
C SER A 151 12.43 -1.46 -6.29
N TRP A 152 11.79 -0.41 -6.77
CA TRP A 152 10.34 -0.31 -6.66
C TRP A 152 9.72 -1.48 -7.41
N GLN A 153 9.18 -2.45 -6.68
CA GLN A 153 8.30 -3.45 -7.25
C GLN A 153 6.88 -2.93 -7.09
N ASN A 154 6.15 -2.86 -8.20
CA ASN A 154 4.69 -2.83 -8.16
C ASN A 154 4.23 -4.14 -7.54
N SER A 155 4.20 -4.23 -6.22
CA SER A 155 3.57 -5.35 -5.57
C SER A 155 2.10 -5.31 -5.99
N PRO A 156 1.56 -6.39 -6.58
CA PRO A 156 0.18 -6.39 -7.02
C PRO A 156 -0.73 -6.12 -5.82
N PHE A 157 -1.47 -5.02 -5.88
CA PHE A 157 -2.54 -4.79 -4.91
C PHE A 157 -3.52 -5.95 -5.01
N HIS A 158 -3.60 -6.75 -3.94
CA HIS A 158 -4.55 -7.85 -3.84
C HIS A 158 -5.86 -7.34 -3.25
N TYR A 159 -6.86 -7.12 -4.10
CA TYR A 159 -8.23 -6.90 -3.64
C TYR A 159 -8.97 -8.24 -3.57
N CYS A 160 -9.48 -8.58 -2.39
CA CYS A 160 -10.39 -9.71 -2.22
C CYS A 160 -11.84 -9.21 -2.41
N LEU A 161 -12.40 -9.40 -3.60
CA LEU A 161 -13.78 -8.99 -3.94
C LEU A 161 -14.84 -10.02 -3.46
N GLY A 162 -14.58 -10.72 -2.34
CA GLY A 162 -15.32 -11.91 -1.89
C GLY A 162 -14.46 -13.19 -1.92
N GLN A 163 -15.01 -14.32 -1.48
CA GLN A 163 -14.24 -15.54 -1.15
C GLN A 163 -13.48 -16.20 -2.31
N GLU A 164 -13.67 -15.80 -3.57
CA GLU A 164 -13.10 -16.52 -4.73
C GLU A 164 -12.41 -15.63 -5.77
N THR A 165 -12.37 -14.30 -5.62
CA THR A 165 -11.79 -13.42 -6.65
C THR A 165 -10.56 -12.70 -6.13
N LYS A 166 -9.40 -13.13 -6.62
CA LYS A 166 -8.14 -12.40 -6.50
C LYS A 166 -8.00 -11.46 -7.70
N VAL A 167 -7.78 -10.18 -7.42
CA VAL A 167 -7.39 -9.17 -8.40
C VAL A 167 -5.98 -8.72 -8.07
N SER A 168 -5.09 -8.71 -9.05
CA SER A 168 -3.70 -8.26 -8.93
C SER A 168 -3.47 -7.12 -9.90
N VAL A 169 -3.14 -5.93 -9.40
CA VAL A 169 -2.92 -4.73 -10.22
C VAL A 169 -1.44 -4.42 -10.33
N PHE A 170 -0.89 -4.41 -11.54
CA PHE A 170 0.49 -4.09 -11.84
C PHE A 170 0.56 -2.79 -12.63
N ALA A 171 1.33 -1.81 -12.18
CA ALA A 171 1.70 -0.70 -13.06
C ALA A 171 2.77 -1.16 -14.06
N VAL A 172 2.56 -0.78 -15.32
CA VAL A 172 3.44 -1.06 -16.46
C VAL A 172 4.01 0.29 -16.91
N PRO A 173 5.20 0.37 -17.55
CA PRO A 173 5.79 1.67 -17.89
C PRO A 173 4.87 2.65 -18.66
N SER A 174 5.06 3.92 -18.27
CA SER A 174 4.57 5.23 -18.75
C SER A 174 3.08 5.52 -18.94
N ASN A 175 2.22 4.59 -19.32
CA ASN A 175 0.80 4.90 -19.56
C ASN A 175 -0.10 3.67 -19.57
N CYS A 176 0.34 2.56 -18.98
CA CYS A 176 -0.42 1.32 -18.98
C CYS A 176 -0.59 0.72 -17.56
N MET A 177 -1.76 0.15 -17.30
CA MET A 177 -2.10 -0.62 -16.11
C MET A 177 -2.46 -2.03 -16.53
N LYS A 178 -1.88 -3.04 -15.89
CA LYS A 178 -2.21 -4.45 -16.08
C LYS A 178 -3.00 -4.94 -14.87
N ILE A 179 -4.17 -5.51 -15.09
CA ILE A 179 -4.99 -6.14 -14.05
C ILE A 179 -5.14 -7.61 -14.39
N ASP A 180 -4.68 -8.47 -13.48
CA ASP A 180 -4.88 -9.91 -13.54
C ASP A 180 -6.06 -10.30 -12.64
N ILE A 181 -7.00 -11.08 -13.19
CA ILE A 181 -8.27 -11.42 -12.55
C ILE A 181 -8.49 -12.93 -12.70
N VAL A 182 -8.82 -13.64 -11.63
CA VAL A 182 -9.05 -15.10 -11.67
C VAL A 182 -10.50 -15.47 -12.05
N ASN A 183 -11.39 -14.48 -12.20
CA ASN A 183 -12.80 -14.65 -12.48
C ASN A 183 -13.19 -14.09 -13.87
N GLN A 184 -13.72 -14.95 -14.75
CA GLN A 184 -14.12 -14.58 -16.12
C GLN A 184 -15.24 -13.52 -16.18
N GLN A 185 -16.21 -13.59 -15.28
CA GLN A 185 -17.34 -12.66 -15.25
C GLN A 185 -16.85 -11.27 -14.84
N THR A 186 -16.00 -11.19 -13.82
CA THR A 186 -15.35 -9.94 -13.39
C THR A 186 -14.50 -9.34 -14.51
N ALA A 187 -13.70 -10.16 -15.21
CA ALA A 187 -12.90 -9.71 -16.35
C ALA A 187 -13.75 -9.19 -17.52
N SER A 188 -14.86 -9.87 -17.82
CA SER A 188 -15.79 -9.47 -18.90
C SER A 188 -16.54 -8.17 -18.55
N PHE A 189 -16.93 -8.02 -17.28
CA PHE A 189 -17.55 -6.79 -16.79
C PHE A 189 -16.60 -5.60 -16.89
N LEU A 190 -15.38 -5.72 -16.36
CA LEU A 190 -14.38 -4.64 -16.43
C LEU A 190 -14.08 -4.25 -17.88
N LYS A 191 -13.96 -5.23 -18.78
CA LYS A 191 -13.84 -4.95 -20.22
C LYS A 191 -15.00 -4.12 -20.76
N SER A 192 -16.25 -4.48 -20.41
CA SER A 192 -17.44 -3.79 -20.92
C SER A 192 -17.54 -2.35 -20.45
N GLN A 193 -17.15 -2.06 -19.20
CA GLN A 193 -17.16 -0.70 -18.67
C GLN A 193 -16.13 0.17 -19.39
N ILE A 194 -14.96 -0.40 -19.67
CA ILE A 194 -13.81 0.38 -20.13
C ILE A 194 -13.83 0.57 -21.65
N SER A 195 -14.41 -0.37 -22.42
CA SER A 195 -14.64 -0.16 -23.85
C SER A 195 -15.62 0.99 -24.17
N ASN A 196 -16.32 1.52 -23.16
CA ASN A 196 -17.21 2.67 -23.33
C ASN A 196 -16.51 4.02 -23.07
N GLU A 197 -15.27 4.01 -22.58
CA GLU A 197 -14.53 5.23 -22.29
C GLU A 197 -13.67 5.63 -23.50
N PRO A 198 -13.87 6.83 -24.08
CA PRO A 198 -13.28 7.21 -25.37
C PRO A 198 -11.77 7.46 -25.32
N ASP A 199 -11.19 7.64 -24.13
CA ASP A 199 -9.77 7.99 -23.93
C ASP A 199 -8.88 6.77 -23.62
N PHE A 200 -9.44 5.55 -23.58
CA PHE A 200 -8.69 4.35 -23.21
C PHE A 200 -8.66 3.30 -24.31
N ILE A 201 -7.46 2.79 -24.62
CA ILE A 201 -7.31 1.53 -25.35
C ILE A 201 -7.32 0.39 -24.33
N ALA A 202 -8.38 -0.41 -24.37
CA ALA A 202 -8.44 -1.67 -23.63
C ALA A 202 -7.90 -2.82 -24.47
N GLY A 203 -6.69 -3.28 -24.16
CA GLY A 203 -6.16 -4.55 -24.65
C GLY A 203 -6.64 -5.71 -23.78
N TYR A 204 -7.38 -6.65 -24.36
CA TYR A 204 -7.81 -7.86 -23.66
C TYR A 204 -7.02 -9.06 -24.14
N ARG A 205 -6.23 -9.69 -23.26
CA ARG A 205 -5.54 -10.94 -23.56
C ARG A 205 -5.90 -11.97 -22.51
N VAL A 206 -6.53 -13.06 -22.93
CA VAL A 206 -6.67 -14.25 -22.09
C VAL A 206 -5.34 -14.98 -22.08
N ILE A 207 -4.66 -15.00 -20.93
CA ILE A 207 -3.46 -15.78 -20.74
C ILE A 207 -3.86 -17.01 -19.92
N LYS A 208 -3.96 -18.17 -20.57
CA LYS A 208 -4.09 -19.42 -19.81
C LYS A 208 -2.72 -19.73 -19.23
N ASP A 209 -2.55 -19.53 -17.93
CA ASP A 209 -1.34 -19.97 -17.26
C ASP A 209 -1.32 -21.50 -17.18
N ASN A 210 -0.15 -22.08 -17.42
CA ASN A 210 0.03 -23.52 -17.48
C ASN A 210 -0.25 -24.16 -16.11
N GLN A 211 -0.75 -25.39 -16.16
CA GLN A 211 -1.32 -26.17 -15.05
C GLN A 211 -0.59 -26.01 -13.72
N THR A 212 -1.37 -25.83 -12.64
CA THR A 212 -0.85 -26.01 -11.27
C THR A 212 -0.57 -27.50 -11.04
N GLU A 213 0.31 -27.82 -10.09
CA GLU A 213 0.66 -29.21 -9.71
C GLU A 213 -0.56 -30.06 -9.29
N SER A 214 -1.69 -29.42 -9.01
CA SER A 214 -2.98 -30.06 -8.68
C SER A 214 -3.77 -30.55 -9.90
N GLY A 215 -3.33 -30.25 -11.13
CA GLY A 215 -4.06 -30.56 -12.36
C GLY A 215 -5.24 -29.64 -12.67
N GLU A 216 -5.63 -28.76 -11.73
CA GLU A 216 -6.60 -27.70 -11.96
C GLU A 216 -5.86 -26.46 -12.49
N GLY A 217 -6.02 -26.16 -13.77
CA GLY A 217 -5.48 -24.95 -14.38
C GLY A 217 -6.25 -23.74 -13.89
N LEU A 218 -5.60 -22.85 -13.13
CA LEU A 218 -6.16 -21.55 -12.79
C LEU A 218 -6.15 -20.68 -14.05
N VAL A 219 -7.32 -20.18 -14.48
CA VAL A 219 -7.39 -19.27 -15.63
C VAL A 219 -7.29 -17.85 -15.14
N THR A 220 -6.18 -17.19 -15.47
CA THR A 220 -5.99 -15.77 -15.21
C THR A 220 -6.39 -14.95 -16.44
N TYR A 221 -7.20 -13.92 -16.22
CA TYR A 221 -7.60 -12.97 -17.24
C TYR A 221 -6.79 -11.70 -17.04
N THR A 222 -5.92 -11.38 -18.01
CA THR A 222 -5.15 -10.14 -18.00
C THR A 222 -5.87 -9.09 -18.82
N VAL A 223 -6.19 -7.97 -18.17
CA VAL A 223 -6.69 -6.77 -18.83
C VAL A 223 -5.61 -5.70 -18.80
N LEU A 224 -5.20 -5.22 -19.96
CA LEU A 224 -4.25 -4.12 -20.09
C LEU A 224 -5.01 -2.86 -20.47
N PHE A 225 -4.89 -1.84 -19.65
CA PHE A 225 -5.40 -0.50 -19.89
C PHE A 225 -4.26 0.36 -20.31
N CYS A 226 -4.36 1.05 -21.44
CA CYS A 226 -3.38 2.05 -21.83
C CYS A 226 -4.09 3.36 -22.15
N ASN A 227 -3.53 4.46 -21.65
CA ASN A 227 -3.99 5.81 -21.96
C ASN A 227 -3.29 6.28 -23.25
N GLU A 228 -4.07 6.66 -24.27
CA GLU A 228 -3.51 7.13 -25.54
C GLU A 228 -2.71 8.44 -25.40
N LYS A 229 -2.99 9.23 -24.37
CA LYS A 229 -2.43 10.58 -24.19
C LYS A 229 -1.04 10.58 -23.53
N ASP A 230 -0.43 9.41 -23.32
CA ASP A 230 0.81 9.22 -22.53
C ASP A 230 0.73 9.84 -21.12
N GLU A 231 -0.48 10.07 -20.61
CA GLU A 231 -0.70 10.59 -19.27
C GLU A 231 -0.67 9.43 -18.26
N PRO A 232 0.06 9.59 -17.14
CA PRO A 232 0.11 8.58 -16.08
C PRO A 232 -1.27 8.32 -15.48
N PHE A 233 -1.56 7.05 -15.19
CA PHE A 233 -2.80 6.63 -14.50
C PHE A 233 -2.83 7.18 -13.07
N PHE A 234 -3.47 8.33 -12.87
CA PHE A 234 -3.84 8.83 -11.54
C PHE A 234 -5.36 8.69 -11.39
N GLY A 235 -5.83 7.73 -10.57
CA GLY A 235 -7.20 7.83 -10.01
C GLY A 235 -8.33 6.96 -10.59
N LEU A 236 -8.08 5.81 -11.23
CA LEU A 236 -9.18 4.94 -11.71
C LEU A 236 -9.99 4.25 -10.59
N VAL A 237 -9.64 4.43 -9.31
CA VAL A 237 -10.38 3.83 -8.18
C VAL A 237 -11.68 4.60 -7.87
N ALA A 238 -11.81 5.87 -8.29
CA ALA A 238 -12.89 6.74 -7.82
C ALA A 238 -14.15 6.82 -8.69
N HIS A 239 -14.16 6.32 -9.94
CA HIS A 239 -15.23 6.65 -10.91
C HIS A 239 -16.29 5.56 -11.17
N PHE A 240 -16.28 4.46 -10.42
CA PHE A 240 -17.25 3.37 -10.61
C PHE A 240 -18.49 3.46 -9.67
N GLY A 241 -18.57 4.49 -8.83
CA GLY A 241 -19.52 4.55 -7.69
C GLY A 241 -20.96 4.99 -8.00
N SER A 242 -21.25 5.58 -9.17
CA SER A 242 -22.58 6.21 -9.40
C SER A 242 -23.63 5.29 -10.01
N GLU A 243 -23.24 4.28 -10.80
CA GLU A 243 -24.18 3.42 -11.57
C GLU A 243 -24.20 1.94 -11.16
N MET A 244 -23.76 1.62 -9.94
CA MET A 244 -23.83 0.26 -9.41
C MET A 244 -25.18 -0.06 -8.75
N ASN A 245 -25.69 -1.29 -8.97
CA ASN A 245 -26.84 -1.81 -8.24
C ASN A 245 -26.50 -1.92 -6.73
N SER A 246 -27.53 -1.95 -5.87
CA SER A 246 -27.37 -1.89 -4.41
C SER A 246 -26.56 -3.04 -3.80
N ALA A 247 -26.40 -4.17 -4.51
CA ALA A 247 -25.58 -5.28 -4.04
C ALA A 247 -24.09 -5.05 -4.30
N THR A 248 -23.72 -4.31 -5.34
CA THR A 248 -22.31 -3.97 -5.65
C THR A 248 -21.88 -2.66 -4.97
N ARG A 249 -22.82 -1.77 -4.66
CA ARG A 249 -22.57 -0.45 -4.03
C ARG A 249 -22.02 -0.53 -2.60
N ASN A 250 -22.18 -1.67 -1.91
CA ASN A 250 -21.63 -1.90 -0.58
C ASN A 250 -20.19 -2.45 -0.58
N PHE A 251 -19.59 -2.71 -1.75
CA PHE A 251 -18.38 -3.53 -1.87
C PHE A 251 -17.16 -2.79 -2.42
N LEU A 252 -17.31 -1.51 -2.77
CA LEU A 252 -16.23 -0.63 -3.23
C LEU A 252 -16.41 0.75 -2.56
N VAL A 253 -16.06 0.83 -1.28
CA VAL A 253 -15.84 2.07 -0.51
C VAL A 253 -14.61 1.86 0.35
#